data_AF-A0A3B8I3D9-F1
#
_entry.id   AF-A0A3B8I3D9-F1
#
_cell.length_a   1.000
_cell.length_b   1.000
_cell.length_c   1.000
_cell.angle_alpha   90.00
_cell.angle_beta   90.00
_cell.angle_gamma   90.00
#
_symmetry.space_group_name_H-M   'P 1'
#
loop_
_entity.id
_entity.type
_entity.pdbx_description
1 polymer ?
#
loop_
_entity_poly.entity_id
_entity_poly.type
_entity_poly.pdbx_seq_one_letter_code
_entity_poly.pdbx_strand_id
1 'polypeptide(L)'
;MEAIFSIITLLGIVVPIFWGLVKFLRRFVKPNIQVIENPRIGVFPFVGDELAQELLEQDQRVYLEHFKDGEVVLVKTPAELRERITEGYYDLVHLLIRVNADSRIGVGEETEPVVNLIYDLMDTKTSHVIFAQENDPEATILTEGTEFSKNLVITINRNGEAFPTFFRQLYGLCIQGIPFGEAWVQLASQLPPTASMNRPDCLMLLNAPNKVLGPES
;
A
#
# COMPACT_ATOMS: atom_id res chain seq x y z
N MET A 1 46.25 14.52 28.83
CA MET A 1 46.20 13.55 27.72
C MET A 1 45.61 12.21 28.13
N GLU A 2 45.94 11.66 29.31
CA GLU A 2 45.42 10.35 29.75
C GLU A 2 43.89 10.28 29.89
N ALA A 3 43.24 11.34 30.39
CA ALA A 3 41.78 11.36 30.52
C ALA A 3 41.02 11.25 29.18
N ILE A 4 41.59 11.78 28.09
CA ILE A 4 40.99 11.74 26.75
C ILE A 4 41.06 10.32 26.17
N PHE A 5 42.17 9.62 26.42
CA PHE A 5 42.39 8.26 25.93
C PHE A 5 41.43 7.25 26.60
N SER A 6 41.16 7.41 27.90
CA SER A 6 40.16 6.61 28.62
C SER A 6 38.74 6.80 28.08
N ILE A 7 38.35 8.03 27.72
CA ILE A 7 37.00 8.32 27.19
C ILE A 7 36.81 7.68 25.80
N ILE A 8 37.82 7.77 24.93
CA ILE A 8 37.76 7.18 23.58
C ILE A 8 37.66 5.65 23.66
N THR A 9 38.44 5.03 24.55
CA THR A 9 38.41 3.58 24.76
C THR A 9 37.07 3.11 25.32
N LEU A 10 36.50 3.87 26.26
CA LEU A 10 35.18 3.59 26.84
C LEU A 10 34.06 3.70 25.78
N LEU A 11 34.09 4.75 24.95
CA LEU A 11 33.13 4.91 23.84
C LEU A 11 33.25 3.80 22.80
N GLY A 12 34.47 3.35 22.50
CA GLY A 12 34.72 2.24 21.58
C GLY A 12 34.13 0.90 22.01
N ILE A 13 33.88 0.70 23.31
CA ILE A 13 33.28 -0.52 23.87
C ILE A 13 31.77 -0.34 24.12
N VAL A 14 31.36 0.83 24.63
CA VAL A 14 29.96 1.09 24.98
C VAL A 14 29.07 1.19 23.74
N VAL A 15 29.53 1.83 22.66
CA VAL A 15 28.72 2.02 21.45
C VAL A 15 28.37 0.68 20.78
N PRO A 16 29.30 -0.28 20.58
CA PRO A 16 28.95 -1.59 20.02
C PRO A 16 28.03 -2.42 20.92
N ILE A 17 28.22 -2.38 22.25
CA ILE A 17 27.36 -3.10 23.20
C ILE A 17 25.95 -2.53 23.15
N PHE A 18 25.81 -1.20 23.16
CA PHE A 18 24.52 -0.53 23.05
C PHE A 18 23.82 -0.87 21.72
N TRP A 19 24.54 -0.84 20.59
CA TRP A 19 23.99 -1.24 19.29
C TRP A 19 23.60 -2.72 19.23
N GLY A 20 24.40 -3.60 19.85
CA GLY A 20 24.08 -5.02 20.00
C GLY A 20 22.82 -5.23 20.82
N LEU A 21 22.67 -4.50 21.93
CA LEU A 21 21.49 -4.52 22.79
C LEU A 21 20.25 -3.99 22.05
N VAL A 22 20.35 -2.90 21.29
CA VAL A 22 19.26 -2.35 20.48
C VAL A 22 18.81 -3.34 19.41
N LYS A 23 19.75 -3.98 18.69
CA LYS A 23 19.43 -5.03 17.72
C LYS A 23 18.78 -6.25 18.38
N PHE A 24 19.27 -6.63 19.56
CA PHE A 24 18.72 -7.73 20.34
C PHE A 24 17.30 -7.41 20.82
N LEU A 25 17.08 -6.25 21.42
CA LEU A 25 15.75 -5.79 21.88
C LEU A 25 14.75 -5.65 20.73
N ARG A 26 15.17 -5.18 19.55
CA ARG A 26 14.33 -5.18 18.33
C ARG A 26 13.85 -6.58 17.91
N ARG A 27 14.55 -7.66 18.29
CA ARG A 27 14.08 -9.05 18.07
C ARG A 27 12.98 -9.48 19.04
N PHE A 28 12.85 -8.82 20.20
CA PHE A 28 11.85 -9.14 21.23
C PHE A 28 10.67 -8.19 21.26
N VAL A 29 10.83 -6.97 20.74
CA VAL A 29 9.69 -6.11 20.46
C VAL A 29 9.03 -6.62 19.18
N LYS A 30 8.09 -7.56 19.32
CA LYS A 30 7.17 -7.85 18.21
C LYS A 30 6.49 -6.51 17.87
N PRO A 31 6.55 -6.04 16.62
CA PRO A 31 5.74 -4.90 16.23
C PRO A 31 4.31 -5.17 16.67
N ASN A 32 3.61 -4.15 17.17
CA ASN A 32 2.19 -4.27 17.45
C ASN A 32 1.48 -4.39 16.09
N ILE A 33 1.38 -5.63 15.60
CA ILE A 33 0.77 -5.97 14.33
C ILE A 33 -0.74 -5.89 14.55
N GLN A 34 -1.36 -4.87 13.98
CA GLN A 34 -2.82 -4.79 13.98
C GLN A 34 -3.33 -5.66 12.84
N VAL A 35 -4.09 -6.70 13.18
CA VAL A 35 -4.67 -7.65 12.25
C VAL A 35 -6.09 -7.18 11.87
N ILE A 36 -6.42 -7.22 10.58
CA ILE A 36 -7.77 -6.97 10.05
C ILE A 36 -8.28 -8.29 9.46
N GLU A 37 -9.20 -8.94 10.19
CA GLU A 37 -9.68 -10.29 9.86
C GLU A 37 -10.71 -10.30 8.72
N ASN A 38 -11.60 -9.31 8.70
CA ASN A 38 -12.70 -9.18 7.74
C ASN A 38 -12.70 -7.76 7.15
N PRO A 39 -11.77 -7.46 6.23
CA PRO A 39 -11.64 -6.11 5.72
C PRO A 39 -12.91 -5.70 4.97
N ARG A 40 -13.36 -4.46 5.22
CA ARG A 40 -14.31 -3.77 4.35
C ARG A 40 -13.52 -3.06 3.26
N ILE A 41 -13.71 -3.53 2.04
CA ILE A 41 -12.95 -3.13 0.86
C ILE A 41 -13.83 -2.25 -0.02
N GLY A 42 -13.53 -0.95 -0.04
CA GLY A 42 -14.19 -0.02 -0.96
C GLY A 42 -13.52 -0.11 -2.31
N VAL A 43 -14.24 -0.53 -3.34
CA VAL A 43 -13.73 -0.53 -4.71
C VAL A 43 -14.43 0.54 -5.52
N PHE A 44 -13.64 1.42 -6.12
CA PHE A 44 -14.15 2.55 -6.88
C PHE A 44 -13.58 2.51 -8.31
N PRO A 45 -14.36 2.06 -9.30
CA PRO A 45 -14.08 2.30 -10.70
C PRO A 45 -14.47 3.74 -11.03
N PHE A 46 -13.54 4.52 -11.57
CA PHE A 46 -13.91 5.85 -12.05
C PHE A 46 -14.88 5.73 -13.23
N VAL A 47 -15.90 6.58 -13.26
CA VAL A 47 -17.02 6.52 -14.22
C VAL A 47 -16.50 6.64 -15.66
N GLY A 48 -16.93 5.73 -16.53
CA GLY A 48 -16.77 5.84 -17.98
C GLY A 48 -15.81 4.85 -18.65
N ASP A 49 -15.21 3.92 -17.89
CA ASP A 49 -14.26 2.95 -18.42
C ASP A 49 -14.81 1.51 -18.32
N GLU A 50 -15.23 0.92 -19.46
CA GLU A 50 -15.65 -0.49 -19.54
C GLU A 50 -14.53 -1.44 -19.08
N LEU A 51 -13.26 -1.07 -19.30
CA LEU A 51 -12.10 -1.83 -18.84
C LEU A 51 -12.06 -1.89 -17.29
N ALA A 52 -12.51 -0.84 -16.60
CA ALA A 52 -12.51 -0.83 -15.15
C ALA A 52 -13.45 -1.90 -14.57
N GLN A 53 -14.53 -2.26 -15.26
CA GLN A 53 -15.43 -3.32 -14.81
C GLN A 53 -14.78 -4.71 -14.93
N GLU A 54 -14.09 -5.00 -16.04
CA GLU A 54 -13.40 -6.29 -16.21
C GLU A 54 -12.27 -6.44 -15.18
N LEU A 55 -11.47 -5.38 -14.98
CA LEU A 55 -10.40 -5.36 -13.99
C LEU A 55 -10.95 -5.50 -12.57
N LEU A 56 -12.09 -4.86 -12.27
CA LEU A 56 -12.80 -5.00 -11.00
C LEU A 56 -13.17 -6.46 -10.72
N GLU A 57 -13.78 -7.15 -11.68
CA GLU A 57 -14.19 -8.55 -11.49
C GLU A 57 -13.01 -9.49 -11.27
N GLN A 58 -11.86 -9.22 -11.91
CA GLN A 58 -10.63 -9.96 -11.69
C GLN A 58 -10.07 -9.72 -10.28
N ASP A 59 -9.92 -8.47 -9.89
CA ASP A 59 -9.31 -8.10 -8.61
C ASP A 59 -10.23 -8.46 -7.42
N GLN A 60 -11.55 -8.33 -7.58
CA GLN A 60 -12.55 -8.73 -6.58
C GLN A 60 -12.50 -10.23 -6.28
N ARG A 61 -12.29 -11.07 -7.30
CA ARG A 61 -12.15 -12.52 -7.07
C ARG A 61 -10.98 -12.83 -6.15
N VAL A 62 -9.85 -12.13 -6.29
CA VAL A 62 -8.70 -12.31 -5.41
C VAL A 62 -9.03 -11.96 -3.96
N TYR A 63 -9.79 -10.89 -3.72
CA TYR A 63 -10.25 -10.55 -2.38
C TYR A 63 -11.13 -11.65 -1.78
N LEU A 64 -12.12 -12.13 -2.53
CA LEU A 64 -13.08 -13.13 -2.05
C LEU A 64 -12.45 -14.51 -1.84
N GLU A 65 -11.35 -14.83 -2.54
CA GLU A 65 -10.57 -16.04 -2.29
C GLU A 65 -9.91 -16.04 -0.89
N HIS A 66 -9.51 -14.86 -0.41
CA HIS A 66 -8.74 -14.66 0.80
C HIS A 66 -9.57 -14.22 2.01
N PHE A 67 -10.59 -13.40 1.79
CA PHE A 67 -11.44 -12.80 2.83
C PHE A 67 -12.89 -13.27 2.65
N LYS A 68 -13.17 -14.51 3.07
CA LYS A 68 -14.48 -15.15 2.86
C LYS A 68 -15.63 -14.40 3.54
N ASP A 69 -15.37 -13.81 4.69
CA ASP A 69 -16.33 -13.01 5.46
C ASP A 69 -16.07 -11.49 5.31
N GLY A 70 -15.17 -11.11 4.39
CA GLY A 70 -14.90 -9.71 4.05
C GLY A 70 -16.00 -9.13 3.16
N GLU A 71 -16.14 -7.80 3.20
CA GLU A 71 -17.11 -7.08 2.38
C GLU A 71 -16.39 -6.36 1.24
N VAL A 72 -16.79 -6.60 -0.01
CA VAL A 72 -16.32 -5.81 -1.16
C VAL A 72 -17.48 -4.93 -1.62
N VAL A 73 -17.33 -3.62 -1.44
CA VAL A 73 -18.37 -2.64 -1.74
C VAL A 73 -17.97 -1.83 -2.97
N LEU A 74 -18.79 -1.95 -4.01
CA LEU A 74 -18.68 -1.13 -5.20
C LEU A 74 -19.22 0.28 -4.91
N VAL A 75 -18.35 1.28 -5.00
CA VAL A 75 -18.70 2.69 -4.89
C VAL A 75 -19.00 3.25 -6.28
N LYS A 76 -20.10 3.98 -6.43
CA LYS A 76 -20.58 4.41 -7.76
C LYS A 76 -20.22 5.85 -8.11
N THR A 77 -19.95 6.69 -7.11
CA THR A 77 -19.69 8.12 -7.33
C THR A 77 -18.53 8.62 -6.45
N PRO A 78 -17.79 9.65 -6.87
CA PRO A 78 -16.78 10.28 -6.02
C PRO A 78 -17.35 10.81 -4.70
N ALA A 79 -18.58 11.34 -4.71
CA ALA A 79 -19.25 11.84 -3.51
C ALA A 79 -19.51 10.72 -2.49
N GLU A 80 -20.02 9.59 -2.95
CA GLU A 80 -20.22 8.39 -2.11
C GLU A 80 -18.89 7.86 -1.57
N LEU A 81 -17.82 7.89 -2.39
CA LEU A 81 -16.48 7.49 -1.92
C LEU A 81 -16.05 8.37 -0.75
N ARG A 82 -16.11 9.70 -0.93
CA ARG A 82 -15.70 10.69 0.08
C ARG A 82 -16.50 10.56 1.38
N GLU A 83 -17.82 10.45 1.28
CA GLU A 83 -18.69 10.24 2.43
C GLU A 83 -18.25 9.01 3.25
N ARG A 84 -18.12 7.85 2.61
CA ARG A 84 -17.81 6.59 3.30
C ARG A 84 -16.38 6.53 3.83
N ILE A 85 -15.39 7.11 3.15
CA ILE A 85 -14.02 7.17 3.67
C ILE A 85 -13.95 8.09 4.89
N THR A 86 -14.64 9.23 4.88
CA THR A 86 -14.71 10.17 6.02
C THR A 86 -15.35 9.50 7.24
N GLU A 87 -16.36 8.66 7.05
CA GLU A 87 -16.96 7.85 8.12
C GLU A 87 -16.06 6.72 8.64
N GLY A 88 -14.93 6.46 7.97
CA GLY A 88 -14.02 5.37 8.31
C GLY A 88 -14.63 3.99 8.05
N TYR A 89 -15.50 3.88 7.02
CA TYR A 89 -16.18 2.65 6.68
C TYR A 89 -15.22 1.59 6.10
N TYR A 90 -14.17 2.01 5.39
CA TYR A 90 -13.27 1.09 4.70
C TYR A 90 -11.96 0.85 5.45
N ASP A 91 -11.52 -0.40 5.42
CA ASP A 91 -10.20 -0.82 5.89
C ASP A 91 -9.17 -0.72 4.74
N LEU A 92 -9.61 -1.02 3.52
CA LEU A 92 -8.83 -0.92 2.28
C LEU A 92 -9.66 -0.20 1.21
N VAL A 93 -9.03 0.70 0.46
CA VAL A 93 -9.63 1.36 -0.69
C VAL A 93 -8.86 0.98 -1.97
N HIS A 94 -9.57 0.40 -2.92
CA HIS A 94 -9.06 -0.02 -4.22
C HIS A 94 -9.65 0.91 -5.30
N LEU A 95 -8.79 1.73 -5.89
CA LEU A 95 -9.11 2.75 -6.87
C LEU A 95 -8.72 2.25 -8.26
N LEU A 96 -9.70 1.97 -9.11
CA LEU A 96 -9.49 1.70 -10.54
C LEU A 96 -9.64 3.03 -11.28
N ILE A 97 -8.59 3.84 -11.18
CA ILE A 97 -8.55 5.20 -11.71
C ILE A 97 -7.23 5.39 -12.46
N ARG A 98 -7.31 5.97 -13.66
CA ARG A 98 -6.15 6.48 -14.39
C ARG A 98 -5.81 7.89 -13.94
N VAL A 99 -4.56 8.09 -13.54
CA VAL A 99 -3.95 9.39 -13.28
C VAL A 99 -3.31 9.87 -14.58
N ASN A 100 -3.74 11.03 -15.05
CA ASN A 100 -3.21 11.67 -16.24
C ASN A 100 -1.83 12.28 -15.95
N ALA A 101 -1.05 12.59 -17.01
CA ALA A 101 0.30 13.17 -16.90
C ALA A 101 0.33 14.49 -16.09
N ASP A 102 -0.78 15.22 -16.01
CA ASP A 102 -0.95 16.44 -15.21
C ASP A 102 -1.39 16.18 -13.75
N SER A 103 -1.27 14.93 -13.28
CA SER A 103 -1.66 14.49 -11.92
C SER A 103 -3.14 14.70 -11.60
N ARG A 104 -4.01 14.58 -12.61
CA ARG A 104 -5.46 14.66 -12.45
C ARG A 104 -6.14 13.32 -12.67
N ILE A 105 -7.29 13.14 -12.04
CA ILE A 105 -8.21 12.01 -12.23
C ILE A 105 -9.51 12.50 -12.86
N GLY A 106 -10.12 11.68 -13.70
CA GLY A 106 -11.38 11.98 -14.39
C GLY A 106 -11.31 11.91 -15.91
N VAL A 107 -12.46 12.11 -16.57
CA VAL A 107 -12.62 12.03 -18.02
C VAL A 107 -13.21 13.33 -18.55
N GLY A 108 -12.63 13.88 -19.62
CA GLY A 108 -13.12 15.10 -20.27
C GLY A 108 -12.91 16.35 -19.40
N GLU A 109 -13.95 17.18 -19.27
CA GLU A 109 -13.89 18.43 -18.50
C GLU A 109 -14.06 18.22 -16.99
N GLU A 110 -14.57 17.05 -16.57
CA GLU A 110 -14.79 16.68 -15.18
C GLU A 110 -13.55 16.01 -14.58
N THR A 111 -12.46 16.76 -14.49
CA THR A 111 -11.21 16.29 -13.85
C THR A 111 -10.93 17.04 -12.57
N GLU A 112 -10.28 16.36 -11.62
CA GLU A 112 -9.77 16.98 -10.40
C GLU A 112 -8.34 16.53 -10.08
N PRO A 113 -7.57 17.32 -9.32
CA PRO A 113 -6.25 16.90 -8.84
C PRO A 113 -6.35 15.63 -7.98
N VAL A 114 -5.56 14.60 -8.31
CA VAL A 114 -5.54 13.33 -7.56
C VAL A 114 -5.15 13.54 -6.09
N VAL A 115 -4.36 14.57 -5.81
CA VAL A 115 -3.91 14.94 -4.48
C VAL A 115 -5.08 15.23 -3.53
N ASN A 116 -6.19 15.77 -4.03
CA ASN A 116 -7.37 16.06 -3.20
C ASN A 116 -8.00 14.76 -2.68
N LEU A 117 -8.14 13.75 -3.54
CA LEU A 117 -8.63 12.44 -3.14
C LEU A 117 -7.66 11.76 -2.16
N ILE A 118 -6.36 11.90 -2.39
CA ILE A 118 -5.33 11.37 -1.48
C ILE A 118 -5.43 12.03 -0.11
N TYR A 119 -5.54 13.36 -0.03
CA TYR A 119 -5.69 14.06 1.24
C TYR A 119 -6.93 13.61 2.00
N ASP A 120 -8.06 13.46 1.32
CA ASP A 120 -9.27 12.90 1.91
C ASP A 120 -9.02 11.50 2.48
N LEU A 121 -8.27 10.65 1.77
CA LEU A 121 -7.94 9.31 2.24
C LEU A 121 -6.93 9.32 3.40
N MET A 122 -6.00 10.29 3.45
CA MET A 122 -4.98 10.38 4.49
C MET A 122 -5.56 10.64 5.89
N ASP A 123 -6.68 11.37 5.98
CA ASP A 123 -7.33 11.71 7.26
C ASP A 123 -8.26 10.61 7.80
N THR A 124 -8.29 9.45 7.15
CA THR A 124 -9.26 8.38 7.47
C THR A 124 -8.63 7.22 8.24
N LYS A 125 -9.45 6.27 8.69
CA LYS A 125 -8.96 5.02 9.32
C LYS A 125 -8.44 3.99 8.31
N THR A 126 -8.65 4.24 7.01
CA THR A 126 -8.19 3.40 5.90
C THR A 126 -6.72 3.06 6.07
N SER A 127 -6.37 1.79 5.89
CA SER A 127 -5.01 1.28 6.07
C SER A 127 -4.19 1.28 4.79
N HIS A 128 -4.84 0.98 3.66
CA HIS A 128 -4.21 0.80 2.36
C HIS A 128 -5.02 1.47 1.27
N VAL A 129 -4.34 2.18 0.39
CA VAL A 129 -4.90 2.76 -0.83
C VAL A 129 -4.14 2.18 -2.02
N ILE A 130 -4.88 1.66 -3.00
CA ILE A 130 -4.31 1.03 -4.18
C ILE A 130 -4.88 1.70 -5.42
N PHE A 131 -4.02 2.31 -6.25
CA PHE A 131 -4.36 2.71 -7.61
C PHE A 131 -4.01 1.57 -8.55
N ALA A 132 -5.02 0.90 -9.09
CA ALA A 132 -4.88 -0.39 -9.74
C ALA A 132 -5.01 -0.35 -11.27
N GLN A 133 -5.37 0.79 -11.86
CA GLN A 133 -5.30 0.98 -13.30
C GLN A 133 -3.85 1.31 -13.72
N GLU A 134 -3.50 1.09 -14.99
CA GLU A 134 -2.20 1.47 -15.54
C GLU A 134 -2.06 2.99 -15.59
N ASN A 135 -0.97 3.50 -15.02
CA ASN A 135 -0.68 4.92 -14.91
C ASN A 135 0.63 5.26 -15.62
N ASP A 136 0.73 6.48 -16.14
CA ASP A 136 1.97 6.96 -16.72
C ASP A 136 3.04 7.05 -15.60
N PRO A 137 4.25 6.47 -15.79
CA PRO A 137 5.35 6.63 -14.84
C PRO A 137 5.63 8.10 -14.49
N GLU A 138 5.44 9.02 -15.44
CA GLU A 138 5.65 10.46 -15.26
C GLU A 138 4.48 11.18 -14.58
N ALA A 139 3.26 10.61 -14.63
CA ALA A 139 2.10 11.10 -13.85
C ALA A 139 2.30 10.94 -12.34
N THR A 140 3.36 10.26 -11.91
CA THR A 140 3.69 9.94 -10.53
C THR A 140 4.35 11.11 -9.78
N ILE A 141 3.87 12.35 -9.98
CA ILE A 141 4.25 13.53 -9.16
C ILE A 141 3.42 13.53 -7.87
N LEU A 142 3.41 12.39 -7.17
CA LEU A 142 2.91 12.27 -5.81
C LEU A 142 4.05 12.38 -4.79
N THR A 143 5.27 12.64 -5.23
CA THR A 143 6.46 12.45 -4.39
C THR A 143 7.08 13.74 -3.87
N GLU A 144 6.72 14.92 -4.38
CA GLU A 144 7.29 16.19 -3.91
C GLU A 144 6.40 16.84 -2.85
N GLY A 145 6.79 16.67 -1.58
CA GLY A 145 6.28 17.46 -0.46
C GLY A 145 5.00 16.97 0.21
N THR A 146 4.45 15.83 -0.19
CA THR A 146 3.27 15.25 0.46
C THR A 146 3.71 14.26 1.55
N GLU A 147 3.42 14.58 2.82
CA GLU A 147 3.53 13.60 3.90
C GLU A 147 2.35 12.63 3.82
N PHE A 148 2.62 11.36 3.53
CA PHE A 148 1.59 10.31 3.48
C PHE A 148 1.49 9.62 4.83
N SER A 149 0.33 9.37 5.42
CA SER A 149 0.23 8.59 6.67
C SER A 149 -0.11 7.10 6.44
N LYS A 150 -0.30 6.70 5.17
CA LYS A 150 -0.85 5.41 4.74
C LYS A 150 0.11 4.64 3.85
N ASN A 151 -0.19 3.36 3.65
CA ASN A 151 0.45 2.58 2.58
C ASN A 151 -0.28 2.86 1.27
N LEU A 152 0.46 3.40 0.30
CA LEU A 152 -0.05 3.75 -1.02
C LEU A 152 0.64 2.88 -2.07
N VAL A 153 -0.16 2.23 -2.91
CA VAL A 153 0.30 1.46 -4.07
C VAL A 153 -0.19 2.15 -5.34
N ILE A 154 0.70 2.33 -6.32
CA ILE A 154 0.38 2.88 -7.63
C ILE A 154 0.82 1.88 -8.69
N THR A 155 -0.12 1.45 -9.51
CA THR A 155 0.16 0.52 -10.62
C THR A 155 0.57 1.31 -11.85
N ILE A 156 1.77 1.03 -12.35
CA ILE A 156 2.31 1.64 -13.56
C ILE A 156 1.90 0.77 -14.76
N ASN A 157 2.14 -0.53 -14.66
CA ASN A 157 1.81 -1.52 -15.69
C ASN A 157 1.27 -2.78 -15.02
N ARG A 158 0.04 -3.19 -15.34
CA ARG A 158 -0.56 -4.39 -14.74
C ARG A 158 0.09 -5.66 -15.29
N ASN A 159 0.60 -5.62 -16.51
CA ASN A 159 1.13 -6.78 -17.21
C ASN A 159 0.09 -7.94 -17.27
N GLY A 160 -1.17 -7.59 -17.56
CA GLY A 160 -2.29 -8.53 -17.72
C GLY A 160 -2.52 -9.43 -16.50
N GLU A 161 -2.57 -10.75 -16.73
CA GLU A 161 -2.79 -11.79 -15.71
C GLU A 161 -1.69 -11.87 -14.62
N ALA A 162 -0.56 -11.19 -14.83
CA ALA A 162 0.48 -11.09 -13.81
C ALA A 162 -0.02 -10.31 -12.58
N PHE A 163 -0.86 -9.28 -12.75
CA PHE A 163 -1.38 -8.48 -11.64
C PHE A 163 -2.26 -9.28 -10.66
N PRO A 164 -3.35 -9.95 -11.08
CA PRO A 164 -4.15 -10.73 -10.14
C PRO A 164 -3.37 -11.88 -9.50
N THR A 165 -2.41 -12.48 -10.23
CA THR A 165 -1.50 -13.48 -9.67
C THR A 165 -0.63 -12.91 -8.56
N PHE A 166 -0.04 -11.74 -8.80
CA PHE A 166 0.74 -11.00 -7.81
C PHE A 166 -0.10 -10.63 -6.58
N PHE A 167 -1.32 -10.11 -6.77
CA PHE A 167 -2.24 -9.78 -5.67
C PHE A 167 -2.62 -11.00 -4.83
N ARG A 168 -2.90 -12.14 -5.46
CA ARG A 168 -3.17 -13.39 -4.75
C ARG A 168 -2.00 -13.81 -3.88
N GLN A 169 -0.78 -13.73 -4.41
CA GLN A 169 0.43 -14.03 -3.62
C GLN A 169 0.60 -13.04 -2.45
N LEU A 170 0.38 -11.74 -2.70
CA LEU A 170 0.51 -10.68 -1.71
C LEU A 170 -0.42 -10.89 -0.52
N TYR A 171 -1.72 -11.10 -0.77
CA TYR A 171 -2.69 -11.35 0.29
C TYR A 171 -2.49 -12.74 0.93
N GLY A 172 -2.03 -13.73 0.18
CA GLY A 172 -1.63 -15.03 0.73
C GLY A 172 -0.49 -14.94 1.76
N LEU A 173 0.49 -14.05 1.56
CA LEU A 173 1.54 -13.77 2.54
C LEU A 173 0.98 -13.00 3.75
N CYS A 174 0.06 -12.05 3.51
CA CYS A 174 -0.56 -11.28 4.58
C CYS A 174 -1.37 -12.18 5.54
N ILE A 175 -2.13 -13.13 4.99
CA ILE A 175 -2.86 -14.14 5.78
C ILE A 175 -1.93 -15.01 6.63
N GLN A 176 -0.68 -15.20 6.22
CA GLN A 176 0.34 -15.91 7.00
C GLN A 176 0.96 -15.04 8.10
N GLY A 177 0.45 -13.83 8.32
CA GLY A 177 0.94 -12.90 9.34
C GLY A 177 2.06 -11.98 8.88
N ILE A 178 2.43 -11.99 7.59
CA ILE A 178 3.49 -11.13 7.06
C ILE A 178 2.93 -9.71 6.85
N PRO A 179 3.53 -8.65 7.42
CA PRO A 179 3.11 -7.27 7.20
C PRO A 179 3.04 -6.91 5.71
N PHE A 180 2.02 -6.15 5.30
CA PHE A 180 1.75 -5.86 3.89
C PHE A 180 2.96 -5.29 3.14
N GLY A 181 3.69 -4.34 3.74
CA GLY A 181 4.91 -3.78 3.16
C GLY A 181 6.06 -4.78 3.02
N GLU A 182 6.19 -5.71 3.97
CA GLU A 182 7.20 -6.78 3.90
C GLU A 182 6.82 -7.80 2.82
N ALA A 183 5.56 -8.24 2.78
CA ALA A 183 5.03 -9.11 1.74
C ALA A 183 5.21 -8.48 0.34
N TRP A 184 4.98 -7.18 0.22
CA TRP A 184 5.22 -6.44 -1.02
C TRP A 184 6.69 -6.49 -1.44
N VAL A 185 7.62 -6.16 -0.54
CA VAL A 185 9.06 -6.16 -0.84
C VAL A 185 9.55 -7.57 -1.25
N GLN A 186 8.97 -8.63 -0.67
CA GLN A 186 9.28 -10.01 -1.06
C GLN A 186 8.88 -10.33 -2.50
N LEU A 187 7.75 -9.81 -2.98
CA LEU A 187 7.20 -10.13 -4.32
C LEU A 187 7.65 -9.14 -5.41
N ALA A 188 7.66 -7.85 -5.09
CA ALA A 188 7.95 -6.76 -6.03
C ALA A 188 9.00 -5.80 -5.44
N SER A 189 10.21 -6.32 -5.18
CA SER A 189 11.31 -5.45 -4.77
C SER A 189 11.55 -4.36 -5.82
N GLN A 190 11.65 -3.11 -5.36
CA GLN A 190 11.98 -1.93 -6.16
C GLN A 190 13.49 -1.83 -6.46
N LEU A 191 14.26 -2.86 -6.10
CA LEU A 191 15.66 -2.98 -6.48
C LEU A 191 15.76 -3.26 -7.99
N PRO A 192 16.88 -2.89 -8.65
CA PRO A 192 17.04 -3.07 -10.08
C PRO A 192 16.65 -4.50 -10.50
N PRO A 193 15.73 -4.64 -11.46
CA PRO A 193 15.20 -5.95 -11.80
C PRO A 193 16.33 -6.85 -12.28
N THR A 194 16.50 -8.00 -11.64
CA THR A 194 17.11 -9.14 -12.31
C THR A 194 16.16 -9.52 -13.45
N ALA A 195 16.69 -9.57 -14.67
CA ALA A 195 15.92 -9.65 -15.90
C ALA A 195 14.82 -10.74 -15.87
N SER A 196 13.62 -10.39 -16.38
CA SER A 196 12.49 -11.28 -16.75
C SER A 196 11.58 -11.84 -15.64
N MET A 197 11.09 -11.02 -14.70
CA MET A 197 9.91 -11.44 -13.92
C MET A 197 8.61 -11.02 -14.59
N ASN A 198 7.74 -12.00 -14.88
CA ASN A 198 6.35 -11.80 -15.28
C ASN A 198 5.55 -11.26 -14.09
N ARG A 199 5.74 -9.97 -13.77
CA ARG A 199 5.14 -9.27 -12.62
C ARG A 199 4.57 -7.93 -13.08
N PRO A 200 3.61 -7.34 -12.34
CA PRO A 200 3.22 -5.96 -12.58
C PRO A 200 4.35 -4.99 -12.19
N ASP A 201 4.39 -3.83 -12.85
CA ASP A 201 5.21 -2.70 -12.43
C ASP A 201 4.36 -1.80 -11.53
N CYS A 202 4.77 -1.70 -10.27
CA CYS A 202 4.04 -0.94 -9.26
C CYS A 202 5.02 -0.16 -8.38
N LEU A 203 4.64 1.06 -8.02
CA LEU A 203 5.29 1.86 -6.97
C LEU A 203 4.55 1.67 -5.66
N MET A 204 5.31 1.55 -4.56
CA MET A 204 4.76 1.53 -3.22
C MET A 204 5.41 2.62 -2.38
N LEU A 205 4.58 3.47 -1.78
CA LEU A 205 4.98 4.43 -0.75
C LEU A 205 4.49 3.90 0.60
N LEU A 206 5.44 3.59 1.48
CA LEU A 206 5.19 3.01 2.79
C LEU A 206 5.26 4.10 3.86
N ASN A 207 4.16 4.35 4.57
CA ASN A 207 4.24 5.13 5.81
C ASN A 207 3.31 4.67 6.94
N ALA A 208 2.51 3.61 6.76
CA ALA A 208 1.75 3.00 7.84
C ALA A 208 2.45 1.71 8.34
N PRO A 209 3.29 1.78 9.38
CA PRO A 209 3.91 0.57 9.92
C PRO A 209 2.87 -0.31 10.62
N ASN A 210 2.98 -1.63 10.40
CA ASN A 210 2.42 -2.70 11.24
C ASN A 210 0.90 -3.00 11.14
N LYS A 211 0.28 -2.89 9.96
CA LYS A 211 -1.05 -3.51 9.73
C LYS A 211 -0.94 -4.76 8.86
N VAL A 212 -1.63 -5.82 9.26
CA VAL A 212 -1.74 -7.10 8.54
C VAL A 212 -3.21 -7.35 8.20
N LEU A 213 -3.47 -7.89 7.01
CA LEU A 213 -4.78 -8.42 6.63
C LEU A 213 -4.73 -9.94 6.79
N GLY A 214 -5.56 -10.54 7.63
CA GLY A 214 -5.52 -11.98 7.90
C GLY A 214 -6.22 -12.38 9.19
N PRO A 215 -6.37 -13.68 9.49
CA PRO A 215 -6.92 -14.16 10.77
C PRO A 215 -5.95 -13.90 11.94
N GLU A 216 -6.46 -13.71 13.17
CA GLU A 216 -5.63 -13.59 14.38
C GLU A 216 -4.66 -14.77 14.52
N SER A 217 -3.40 -14.45 14.87
CA SER A 217 -2.29 -15.40 15.05
C SER A 217 -2.27 -16.08 16.41
#